data_AF-A0A3F3QBL1-F1
#
_entry.id   AF-A0A3F3QBL1-F1
#
_cell.length_a   1.000
_cell.length_b   1.000
_cell.length_c   1.000
_cell.angle_alpha   90.00
_cell.angle_beta   90.00
_cell.angle_gamma   90.00
#
_symmetry.space_group_name_H-M   'P 1'
#
loop_
_entity.id
_entity.type
_entity.pdbx_description
1 polymer ?
#
loop_
_entity_poly.entity_id
_entity_poly.type
_entity_poly.pdbx_seq_one_letter_code
_entity_poly.pdbx_strand_id
1 'polypeptide(L)'
;MISLKGDYLEITPEGYVEGPWMLKRNGIYYYMFSVGGWGDNSYGVSYVTADSPTGPFSSTPKKILQGNDAVGTSTGHNSVFTPDGQDYYIVYHRRYVNDTARDHRVTCIDRMYFNEAGEILPVNITLEGVEGRALS
;
A
#
# COMPACT_ATOMS: atom_id res chain seq x y z
N MET A 1 -9.64 -11.40 29.24
CA MET A 1 -10.71 -10.91 28.35
C MET A 1 -10.21 -9.61 27.74
N ILE A 2 -10.17 -9.49 26.41
CA ILE A 2 -9.81 -8.25 25.73
C ILE A 2 -11.12 -7.57 25.32
N SER A 3 -11.30 -6.31 25.69
CA SER A 3 -12.46 -5.49 25.32
C SER A 3 -11.99 -4.27 24.54
N LEU A 4 -12.68 -3.96 23.44
CA LEU A 4 -12.47 -2.71 22.71
C LEU A 4 -13.24 -1.58 23.42
N LYS A 5 -12.69 -0.37 23.38
CA LYS A 5 -13.35 0.83 23.90
C LYS A 5 -14.17 1.46 22.78
N GLY A 6 -15.48 1.60 23.00
CA GLY A 6 -16.40 2.24 22.07
C GLY A 6 -16.95 1.30 20.99
N ASP A 7 -17.82 1.85 20.16
CA ASP A 7 -18.42 1.14 19.03
C ASP A 7 -17.45 1.06 17.84
N TYR A 8 -17.71 0.13 16.93
CA TYR A 8 -16.97 0.11 15.67
C TYR A 8 -17.32 1.33 14.82
N LEU A 9 -16.33 1.84 14.08
CA LEU A 9 -16.53 2.88 13.07
C LEU A 9 -16.42 2.24 11.69
N GLU A 10 -17.41 2.44 10.85
CA GLU A 10 -17.39 1.96 9.48
C GLU A 10 -16.57 2.91 8.61
N ILE A 11 -15.45 2.41 8.09
CA ILE A 11 -14.53 3.16 7.22
C ILE A 11 -14.22 2.27 6.01
N THR A 12 -15.07 2.36 5.00
CA THR A 12 -14.97 1.57 3.77
C THR A 12 -14.88 2.52 2.57
N PRO A 13 -13.67 2.93 2.16
CA PRO A 13 -13.48 3.76 0.97
C PRO A 13 -14.00 3.09 -0.31
N GLU A 14 -14.23 3.90 -1.35
CA GLU A 14 -14.66 3.39 -2.65
C GLU A 14 -13.64 2.36 -3.21
N GLY A 15 -14.14 1.23 -3.71
CA GLY A 15 -13.31 0.18 -4.30
C GLY A 15 -12.50 -0.64 -3.30
N TYR A 16 -12.70 -0.46 -1.99
CA TYR A 16 -12.03 -1.25 -0.95
C TYR A 16 -12.29 -2.75 -1.11
N VAL A 17 -11.21 -3.55 -1.06
CA VAL A 17 -11.27 -5.01 -1.03
C VAL A 17 -10.77 -5.54 0.31
N GLU A 18 -9.51 -5.23 0.66
CA GLU A 18 -8.85 -5.79 1.85
C GLU A 18 -7.53 -5.05 2.18
N GLY A 19 -6.73 -5.61 3.10
CA GLY A 19 -5.34 -5.20 3.35
C GLY A 19 -5.19 -3.78 3.87
N PRO A 20 -5.89 -3.38 4.95
CA PRO A 20 -5.80 -2.04 5.49
C PRO A 20 -4.40 -1.76 6.06
N TRP A 21 -3.80 -0.64 5.68
CA TRP A 21 -2.55 -0.13 6.25
C TRP A 21 -2.65 1.37 6.51
N MET A 22 -2.27 1.81 7.72
CA MET A 22 -2.30 3.22 8.09
C MET A 22 -0.88 3.76 8.23
N LEU A 23 -0.55 4.77 7.44
CA LEU A 23 0.67 5.56 7.60
C LEU A 23 0.33 6.95 8.16
N LYS A 24 1.05 7.41 9.18
CA LYS A 24 0.99 8.79 9.65
C LYS A 24 2.23 9.56 9.22
N ARG A 25 2.06 10.70 8.55
CA ARG A 25 3.16 11.59 8.14
C ARG A 25 2.70 13.04 8.20
N ASN A 26 3.48 13.89 8.88
CA ASN A 26 3.21 15.34 8.99
C ASN A 26 1.78 15.68 9.45
N GLY A 27 1.24 14.92 10.40
CA GLY A 27 -0.13 15.11 10.90
C GLY A 27 -1.23 14.47 10.06
N ILE A 28 -0.93 14.05 8.82
CA ILE A 28 -1.87 13.41 7.90
C ILE A 28 -1.85 11.90 8.08
N TYR A 29 -3.04 11.29 8.03
CA TYR A 29 -3.28 9.86 8.03
C TYR A 29 -3.56 9.38 6.61
N TYR A 30 -2.70 8.53 6.09
CA TYR A 30 -2.82 7.88 4.79
C TYR A 30 -3.37 6.48 5.01
N TYR A 31 -4.66 6.30 4.77
CA TYR A 31 -5.31 5.00 4.86
C TYR A 31 -5.21 4.29 3.52
N MET A 32 -4.33 3.30 3.47
CA MET A 32 -4.03 2.49 2.29
C MET A 32 -4.80 1.18 2.35
N PHE A 33 -5.21 0.67 1.19
CA PHE A 33 -5.98 -0.56 1.08
C PHE A 33 -5.84 -1.15 -0.32
N SER A 34 -6.06 -2.45 -0.42
CA SER A 34 -6.05 -3.16 -1.69
C SER A 34 -7.36 -2.95 -2.44
N VAL A 35 -7.25 -2.84 -3.77
CA VAL A 35 -8.35 -2.63 -4.72
C VAL A 35 -8.21 -3.59 -5.90
N GLY A 36 -9.30 -3.82 -6.64
CA GLY A 36 -9.28 -4.70 -7.82
C GLY A 36 -9.30 -6.20 -7.49
N GLY A 37 -9.19 -7.04 -8.51
CA GLY A 37 -9.29 -8.50 -8.39
C GLY A 37 -7.92 -9.19 -8.27
N TRP A 38 -7.67 -9.93 -7.19
CA TRP A 38 -6.43 -10.73 -7.01
C TRP A 38 -6.24 -11.83 -8.06
N GLY A 39 -7.30 -12.19 -8.79
CA GLY A 39 -7.29 -13.16 -9.89
C GLY A 39 -6.92 -12.57 -11.26
N ASP A 40 -6.86 -11.25 -11.38
CA ASP A 40 -6.47 -10.54 -12.60
C ASP A 40 -5.36 -9.51 -12.31
N ASN A 41 -4.95 -8.74 -13.32
CA ASN A 41 -3.89 -7.74 -13.17
C ASN A 41 -4.40 -6.37 -12.67
N SER A 42 -5.66 -6.27 -12.23
CA SER A 42 -6.22 -5.04 -11.67
C SER A 42 -5.88 -4.85 -10.19
N TYR A 43 -5.49 -5.93 -9.48
CA TYR A 43 -5.10 -5.88 -8.07
C TYR A 43 -3.98 -4.86 -7.83
N GLY A 44 -4.20 -4.00 -6.85
CA GLY A 44 -3.37 -2.83 -6.59
C GLY A 44 -3.59 -2.29 -5.19
N VAL A 45 -2.92 -1.18 -4.88
CA VAL A 45 -3.11 -0.43 -3.63
C VAL A 45 -3.55 0.98 -3.97
N SER A 46 -4.59 1.43 -3.29
CA SER A 46 -5.02 2.83 -3.26
C SER A 46 -4.92 3.39 -1.86
N TYR A 47 -5.00 4.71 -1.72
CA TYR A 47 -5.12 5.37 -0.43
C TYR A 47 -6.12 6.53 -0.44
N VAL A 48 -6.62 6.86 0.75
CA VAL A 48 -7.35 8.09 1.08
C VAL A 48 -6.67 8.79 2.27
N THR A 49 -6.93 10.08 2.46
CA THR A 49 -6.28 10.89 3.51
C THR A 49 -7.25 11.54 4.47
N ALA A 50 -6.83 11.71 5.74
CA ALA A 50 -7.56 12.48 6.75
C ALA A 50 -6.60 13.16 7.75
N ASP A 51 -7.10 14.15 8.48
CA ASP A 51 -6.37 14.79 9.59
C ASP A 51 -6.53 14.03 10.93
N SER A 52 -7.34 12.97 10.94
CA SER A 52 -7.65 12.14 12.11
C SER A 52 -7.57 10.65 11.75
N PRO A 53 -7.16 9.76 12.66
CA PRO A 53 -7.09 8.32 12.40
C PRO A 53 -8.46 7.70 12.09
N THR A 54 -9.55 8.38 12.45
CA THR A 54 -10.94 7.92 12.25
C THR A 54 -11.67 8.71 11.17
N GLY A 55 -10.95 9.50 10.36
CA GLY A 55 -11.55 10.32 9.31
C GLY A 55 -12.16 11.64 9.82
N PRO A 56 -13.00 12.30 9.00
CA PRO A 56 -13.46 11.85 7.68
C PRO A 56 -12.30 11.76 6.67
N PHE A 57 -12.30 10.72 5.84
CA PHE A 57 -11.32 10.55 4.78
C PHE A 57 -11.76 11.25 3.50
N SER A 58 -10.79 11.65 2.67
CA SER A 58 -11.03 12.14 1.32
C SER A 58 -11.88 11.15 0.52
N SER A 59 -12.83 11.66 -0.27
CA SER A 59 -13.80 10.83 -0.99
C SER A 59 -13.19 9.99 -2.12
N THR A 60 -12.16 10.50 -2.79
CA THR A 60 -11.57 9.87 -3.98
C THR A 60 -10.27 9.15 -3.63
N PRO A 61 -10.22 7.81 -3.73
CA PRO A 61 -8.98 7.05 -3.58
C PRO A 61 -7.99 7.34 -4.69
N LYS A 62 -6.69 7.30 -4.37
CA LYS A 62 -5.58 7.43 -5.32
C LYS A 62 -4.83 6.11 -5.41
N LYS A 63 -4.77 5.50 -6.60
CA LYS A 63 -4.04 4.25 -6.84
C LYS A 63 -2.54 4.52 -6.94
N ILE A 64 -1.75 3.79 -6.17
CA ILE A 64 -0.28 3.96 -6.09
C ILE A 64 0.50 2.71 -6.44
N LEU A 65 -0.11 1.52 -6.37
CA LEU A 65 0.54 0.26 -6.70
C LEU A 65 -0.30 -0.50 -7.71
N GLN A 66 0.35 -1.01 -8.75
CA GLN A 66 -0.25 -1.82 -9.81
C GLN A 66 0.80 -2.73 -10.45
N GLY A 67 0.34 -3.77 -11.13
CA GLY A 67 1.21 -4.66 -11.90
C GLY A 67 1.90 -3.97 -13.07
N ASN A 68 2.96 -4.62 -13.56
CA ASN A 68 3.70 -4.26 -14.76
C ASN A 68 4.03 -5.54 -15.52
N ASP A 69 3.66 -5.60 -16.80
CA ASP A 69 3.75 -6.81 -17.63
C ASP A 69 5.19 -7.32 -17.86
N ALA A 70 6.20 -6.48 -17.60
CA ALA A 70 7.61 -6.89 -17.66
C ALA A 70 8.16 -7.32 -16.29
N VAL A 71 7.52 -6.94 -15.19
CA VAL A 71 8.02 -7.19 -13.83
C VAL A 71 7.16 -8.26 -13.15
N GLY A 72 5.87 -8.03 -12.97
CA GLY A 72 4.95 -8.94 -12.30
C GLY A 72 3.54 -8.39 -12.16
N THR A 73 2.61 -9.26 -11.80
CA THR A 73 1.18 -8.98 -11.73
C THR A 73 0.63 -9.20 -10.32
N SER A 74 -0.65 -8.91 -10.11
CA SER A 74 -1.35 -9.17 -8.84
C SER A 74 -0.65 -8.52 -7.63
N THR A 75 -0.37 -7.21 -7.74
CA THR A 75 0.38 -6.46 -6.74
C THR A 75 -0.53 -5.92 -5.64
N GLY A 76 -0.39 -6.34 -4.40
CA GLY A 76 -1.23 -5.80 -3.33
C GLY A 76 -0.85 -6.26 -1.93
N HIS A 77 -1.77 -6.06 -0.98
CA HIS A 77 -1.60 -6.35 0.44
C HIS A 77 -0.28 -5.78 0.99
N ASN A 78 -0.24 -4.45 1.14
CA ASN A 78 1.00 -3.76 1.46
C ASN A 78 1.19 -3.46 2.95
N SER A 79 2.42 -3.10 3.27
CA SER A 79 2.80 -2.33 4.45
C SER A 79 3.80 -1.26 4.04
N VAL A 80 3.96 -0.22 4.86
CA VAL A 80 4.93 0.85 4.63
C VAL A 80 5.71 1.11 5.90
N PHE A 81 7.03 1.22 5.80
CA PHE A 81 7.89 1.57 6.92
C PHE A 81 8.90 2.65 6.54
N THR A 82 9.40 3.33 7.57
CA THR A 82 10.45 4.35 7.44
C THR A 82 11.52 4.13 8.52
N PRO A 83 12.70 3.60 8.16
CA PRO A 83 13.70 3.22 9.15
C PRO A 83 14.40 4.44 9.79
N ASP A 84 14.37 5.61 9.16
CA ASP A 84 15.05 6.84 9.60
C ASP A 84 14.14 8.07 9.66
N GLY A 85 12.83 7.88 9.48
CA GLY A 85 11.85 8.95 9.44
C GLY A 85 11.87 9.81 8.17
N GLN A 86 12.72 9.50 7.18
CA GLN A 86 12.87 10.26 5.94
C GLN A 86 12.58 9.40 4.71
N ASP A 87 13.15 8.21 4.70
CA ASP A 87 13.06 7.24 3.63
C ASP A 87 11.84 6.35 3.81
N TYR A 88 11.03 6.20 2.77
CA TYR A 88 9.85 5.33 2.81
C TYR A 88 10.00 4.15 1.87
N TYR A 89 9.59 2.99 2.38
CA TYR A 89 9.61 1.73 1.68
C TYR A 89 8.24 1.10 1.76
N ILE A 90 7.74 0.62 0.63
CA ILE A 90 6.53 -0.19 0.56
C ILE A 90 6.94 -1.66 0.43
N VAL A 91 6.42 -2.50 1.32
CA VAL A 91 6.53 -3.96 1.23
C VAL A 91 5.18 -4.48 0.76
N TYR A 92 5.17 -5.31 -0.25
CA TYR A 92 3.95 -5.85 -0.87
C TYR A 92 4.23 -7.25 -1.41
N HIS A 93 3.23 -7.89 -1.99
CA HIS A 93 3.46 -9.10 -2.78
C HIS A 93 3.11 -8.91 -4.24
N ARG A 94 3.70 -9.73 -5.11
CA ARG A 94 3.32 -9.89 -6.51
C ARG A 94 3.39 -11.35 -6.93
N ARG A 95 3.02 -11.63 -8.18
CA ARG A 95 3.33 -12.87 -8.89
C ARG A 95 4.32 -12.60 -10.02
N TYR A 96 5.04 -13.62 -10.46
CA TYR A 96 5.81 -13.56 -11.70
C TYR A 96 4.88 -13.33 -12.89
N VAL A 97 5.42 -12.73 -13.95
CA VAL A 97 4.70 -12.58 -15.22
C VAL A 97 4.25 -13.97 -15.70
N ASN A 98 2.99 -14.08 -16.16
CA ASN A 98 2.32 -15.32 -16.60
C ASN A 98 2.06 -16.38 -15.51
N ASP A 99 2.34 -16.12 -14.23
CA ASP A 99 1.94 -17.01 -13.15
C ASP A 99 0.51 -16.70 -12.68
N THR A 100 -0.38 -17.67 -12.87
CA THR A 100 -1.81 -17.56 -12.55
C THR A 100 -2.22 -18.32 -11.29
N ALA A 101 -1.30 -19.03 -10.64
CA ALA A 101 -1.59 -19.77 -9.42
C ALA A 101 -1.82 -18.79 -8.25
N ARG A 102 -2.94 -18.97 -7.54
CA ARG A 102 -3.43 -17.99 -6.54
C ARG A 102 -2.42 -17.67 -5.44
N ASP A 103 -1.62 -18.66 -5.04
CA ASP A 103 -0.77 -18.68 -3.85
C ASP A 103 0.72 -18.55 -4.15
N HIS A 104 1.11 -18.43 -5.43
CA HIS A 104 2.50 -18.21 -5.86
C HIS A 104 2.94 -16.74 -5.69
N ARG A 105 2.75 -16.22 -4.48
CA ARG A 105 3.09 -14.84 -4.13
C ARG A 105 4.54 -14.76 -3.69
N VAL A 106 5.24 -13.73 -4.15
CA VAL A 106 6.58 -13.38 -3.69
C VAL A 106 6.55 -12.03 -2.99
N THR A 107 7.23 -11.92 -1.85
CA THR A 107 7.40 -10.65 -1.13
C THR A 107 8.34 -9.74 -1.90
N CYS A 108 7.99 -8.46 -1.99
CA CYS A 108 8.74 -7.43 -2.68
C CYS A 108 8.86 -6.18 -1.81
N ILE A 109 9.90 -5.40 -2.07
CA ILE A 109 10.14 -4.12 -1.42
C ILE A 109 10.63 -3.13 -2.47
N ASP A 110 10.01 -1.96 -2.51
CA ASP A 110 10.40 -0.86 -3.39
C ASP A 110 10.34 0.47 -2.64
N ARG A 111 10.96 1.49 -3.22
CA ARG A 111 10.92 2.85 -2.68
C ARG A 111 9.55 3.47 -2.88
N MET A 112 9.09 4.22 -1.88
CA MET A 112 7.88 5.02 -1.95
C MET A 112 8.25 6.49 -1.76
N TYR A 113 7.67 7.36 -2.58
CA TYR A 113 7.99 8.79 -2.57
C TYR A 113 6.74 9.63 -2.38
N PHE A 114 6.93 10.82 -1.83
CA PHE A 114 5.90 11.84 -1.73
C PHE A 114 6.27 13.03 -2.63
N ASN A 115 5.28 13.64 -3.27
CA ASN A 115 5.49 14.95 -3.90
C ASN A 115 5.43 16.09 -2.88
N GLU A 116 5.68 17.32 -3.33
CA GLU A 116 5.65 18.52 -2.49
C GLU A 116 4.28 18.79 -1.87
N ALA A 117 3.20 18.37 -2.54
CA ALA A 117 1.83 18.46 -2.03
C ALA A 117 1.49 17.37 -0.99
N GLY A 118 2.44 16.47 -0.69
CA GLY A 118 2.24 15.37 0.26
C GLY A 118 1.44 14.20 -0.30
N GLU A 119 1.26 14.10 -1.62
CA GLU A 119 0.67 12.92 -2.26
C GLU A 119 1.71 11.82 -2.43
N ILE A 120 1.29 10.56 -2.32
CA ILE A 120 2.14 9.42 -2.61
C ILE A 120 2.24 9.28 -4.13
N LEU A 121 3.46 9.26 -4.65
CA LEU A 121 3.72 9.01 -6.06
C LEU A 121 3.50 7.53 -6.40
N PRO A 122 3.08 7.20 -7.64
CA PRO A 122 3.00 5.82 -8.09
C PRO A 122 4.32 5.07 -7.84
N VAL A 123 4.22 3.90 -7.23
CA VAL A 123 5.36 3.04 -6.92
C VAL A 123 5.85 2.40 -8.22
N ASN A 124 7.15 2.53 -8.48
CA ASN A 124 7.81 1.81 -9.54
C ASN A 124 8.24 0.44 -9.03
N ILE A 125 7.54 -0.62 -9.43
CA ILE A 125 7.89 -1.99 -9.04
C ILE A 125 9.11 -2.48 -9.82
N THR A 126 10.02 -3.19 -9.15
CA THR A 126 11.29 -3.62 -9.75
C THR A 126 11.57 -5.13 -9.60
N LEU A 127 12.57 -5.62 -10.33
CA LEU A 127 13.10 -6.99 -10.13
C LEU A 127 14.19 -7.00 -9.05
N GLU A 128 14.90 -5.89 -8.90
CA GLU A 128 16.09 -5.71 -8.07
C GLU A 128 15.75 -5.40 -6.61
N GLY A 129 14.61 -4.75 -6.36
CA GLY A 129 14.22 -4.25 -5.05
C GLY A 129 15.04 -3.03 -4.63
N VAL A 130 15.37 -2.94 -3.34
CA VAL A 130 16.11 -1.81 -2.78
C VAL A 130 17.54 -2.18 -2.39
N GLU A 131 18.45 -1.23 -2.50
CA GLU A 131 19.84 -1.43 -2.07
C GLU A 131 19.93 -1.74 -0.57
N GLY A 132 20.91 -2.58 -0.22
CA GLY A 132 21.18 -2.92 1.16
C GLY A 132 21.64 -1.71 1.97
N ARG A 133 20.97 -1.46 3.10
CA ARG A 133 21.35 -0.42 4.06
C ARG A 133 22.17 -1.04 5.19
N ALA A 134 23.48 -0.75 5.21
CA ALA A 134 24.33 -1.15 6.33
C ALA A 134 23.87 -0.44 7.62
N LEU A 135 23.80 -1.19 8.72
CA LEU A 135 23.55 -0.63 10.04
C LEU A 135 24.90 -0.13 10.59
N SER A 136 25.03 1.18 10.76
CA SER A 136 26.17 1.83 11.42
C SER A 136 25.93 2.00 12.91
#